data_AF-A0A4R5LL27-F1
#
_entry.id   AF-A0A4R5LL27-F1
#
_cell.length_a   1.000
_cell.length_b   1.000
_cell.length_c   1.000
_cell.angle_alpha   90.00
_cell.angle_beta   90.00
_cell.angle_gamma   90.00
#
_symmetry.space_group_name_H-M   'P 1'
#
loop_
_entity.id
_entity.type
_entity.pdbx_description
1 polymer ?
#
loop_
_entity_poly.entity_id
_entity_poly.type
_entity_poly.pdbx_seq_one_letter_code
_entity_poly.pdbx_strand_id
1 'polypeptide(L)'
;MTKAIQPFSYPTTVAFVDDSAAFLSNLSLQLDPDLAFRLFSSPSEALKFLNGRTHDRAAEPIFSPYLDRTEENDAHQVIAMRVDAIRSLVHNASRFESVSVVVVDYDMPELNGMEFCRRITDPSIRKIVLTGKADEHVAVKSFNEGLIDRFIRKHEVDAVETLNQAIDDMQRAYFDRCCSTVLDALAVSEYAFLKDHALAAHVKGIADSLGIVEHYLSYQPHGLLMFDGVGTAYLLVIHTDESLRGVREIAVEQGAPISFLAELDSRRSLPYFWRTEGYYPSQCMEWQPYMHPASEFHGDRRYLYAVVKKPAGLALDNVLPYDRHLDQLDREIQAAWDSP
;
A
#
# COMPACT_ATOMS: atom_id res chain seq x y z
N MET A 1 13.76 -7.36 10.94
CA MET A 1 14.23 -7.27 9.54
C MET A 1 13.36 -6.24 8.85
N THR A 2 13.91 -5.08 8.53
CA THR A 2 13.16 -4.03 7.83
C THR A 2 12.93 -4.49 6.40
N LYS A 3 11.68 -4.49 5.94
CA LYS A 3 11.32 -4.94 4.59
C LYS A 3 11.59 -3.82 3.57
N ALA A 4 11.61 -4.18 2.29
CA ALA A 4 11.70 -3.23 1.18
C ALA A 4 10.53 -2.23 1.20
N ILE A 5 10.68 -1.10 0.50
CA ILE A 5 9.58 -0.15 0.27
C ILE A 5 8.59 -0.80 -0.68
N GLN A 6 7.35 -0.96 -0.24
CA GLN A 6 6.28 -1.46 -1.09
C GLN A 6 5.96 -0.42 -2.18
N PRO A 7 5.83 -0.79 -3.47
CA PRO A 7 5.48 0.15 -4.55
C PRO A 7 4.12 0.82 -4.33
N PHE A 8 3.21 0.16 -3.61
CA PHE A 8 1.96 0.75 -3.14
C PHE A 8 1.54 0.08 -1.84
N SER A 9 0.86 0.84 -0.98
CA SER A 9 0.19 0.36 0.23
C SER A 9 -0.94 1.31 0.57
N TYR A 10 -2.05 0.77 1.04
CA TYR A 10 -3.19 1.55 1.51
C TYR A 10 -3.94 0.76 2.58
N PRO A 11 -4.69 1.43 3.48
CA PRO A 11 -5.53 0.74 4.45
C PRO A 11 -6.49 -0.22 3.77
N THR A 12 -6.73 -1.37 4.40
CA THR A 12 -7.57 -2.43 3.86
C THR A 12 -8.56 -2.89 4.91
N THR A 13 -9.65 -3.50 4.46
CA THR A 13 -10.68 -3.98 5.37
C THR A 13 -10.30 -5.33 5.97
N VAL A 14 -10.58 -5.52 7.26
CA VAL A 14 -10.51 -6.83 7.93
C VAL A 14 -11.90 -7.42 8.05
N ALA A 15 -12.07 -8.67 7.65
CA ALA A 15 -13.34 -9.39 7.82
C ALA A 15 -13.29 -10.25 9.09
N PHE A 16 -14.18 -9.99 10.03
CA PHE A 16 -14.38 -10.82 11.23
C PHE A 16 -15.57 -11.74 11.03
N VAL A 17 -15.38 -13.03 11.29
CA VAL A 17 -16.39 -14.07 11.09
C VAL A 17 -16.51 -14.91 12.35
N ASP A 18 -17.66 -14.82 13.01
CA ASP A 18 -17.97 -15.56 14.24
C ASP A 18 -19.51 -15.70 14.32
N ASP A 19 -20.03 -16.86 14.71
CA ASP A 19 -21.48 -17.08 14.79
C ASP A 19 -22.13 -16.40 16.01
N SER A 20 -21.32 -15.93 16.96
CA SER A 20 -21.75 -15.17 18.12
C SER A 20 -21.71 -13.66 17.85
N ALA A 21 -22.87 -13.10 17.51
CA ALA A 21 -23.04 -11.65 17.35
C ALA A 21 -22.59 -10.86 18.59
N ALA A 22 -22.83 -11.40 19.80
CA ALA A 22 -22.41 -10.76 21.05
C ALA A 22 -20.88 -10.69 21.20
N PHE A 23 -20.16 -11.72 20.72
CA PHE A 23 -18.70 -11.69 20.72
C PHE A 23 -18.17 -10.65 19.73
N LEU A 24 -18.73 -10.60 18.51
CA LEU A 24 -18.34 -9.61 17.50
C LEU A 24 -18.55 -8.17 17.97
N SER A 25 -19.68 -7.87 18.62
CA SER A 25 -19.95 -6.54 19.18
C SER A 25 -19.02 -6.16 20.33
N ASN A 26 -18.60 -7.13 21.16
CA ASN A 26 -17.62 -6.86 22.21
C ASN A 26 -16.24 -6.60 21.60
N LEU A 27 -15.84 -7.43 20.64
CA LEU A 27 -14.56 -7.34 19.96
C LEU A 27 -14.42 -5.98 19.25
N SER A 28 -15.45 -5.52 18.55
CA SER A 28 -15.41 -4.24 17.82
C SER A 28 -15.12 -3.02 18.70
N LEU A 29 -15.47 -3.07 20.00
CA LEU A 29 -15.18 -1.98 20.95
C LEU A 29 -13.72 -1.95 21.41
N GLN A 30 -12.95 -3.00 21.13
CA GLN A 30 -11.57 -3.19 21.59
C GLN A 30 -10.55 -3.17 20.45
N LEU A 31 -11.02 -3.13 19.19
CA LEU A 31 -10.18 -2.97 18.01
C LEU A 31 -9.60 -1.55 17.92
N ASP A 32 -8.55 -1.41 17.13
CA ASP A 32 -7.96 -0.11 16.83
C ASP A 32 -9.00 0.81 16.14
N PRO A 33 -9.17 2.07 16.59
CA PRO A 33 -10.10 3.02 15.98
C PRO A 33 -9.83 3.30 14.50
N ASP A 34 -8.57 3.17 14.05
CA ASP A 34 -8.21 3.46 12.65
C ASP A 34 -8.37 2.23 11.74
N LEU A 35 -8.87 1.10 12.27
CA LEU A 35 -9.04 -0.14 11.52
C LEU A 35 -10.38 -0.17 10.77
N ALA A 36 -10.34 -0.26 9.44
CA ALA A 36 -11.51 -0.62 8.65
C ALA A 36 -11.83 -2.10 8.85
N PHE A 37 -13.04 -2.42 9.34
CA PHE A 37 -13.48 -3.80 9.50
C PHE A 37 -14.94 -4.05 9.11
N ARG A 38 -15.26 -5.32 8.85
CA ARG A 38 -16.63 -5.81 8.63
C ARG A 38 -16.88 -7.04 9.48
N LEU A 39 -18.07 -7.10 10.07
CA LEU A 39 -18.51 -8.20 10.94
C LEU A 39 -19.49 -9.10 10.18
N PHE A 40 -19.31 -10.41 10.30
CA PHE A 40 -20.17 -11.41 9.69
C PHE A 40 -20.57 -12.46 10.72
N SER A 41 -21.89 -12.57 10.98
CA SER A 41 -22.45 -13.62 11.84
C SER A 41 -22.71 -14.94 11.13
N SER A 42 -22.66 -14.95 9.79
CA SER A 42 -22.82 -16.17 8.98
C SER A 42 -21.55 -16.44 8.16
N PRO A 43 -20.94 -17.64 8.29
CA PRO A 43 -19.79 -18.03 7.47
C PRO A 43 -20.15 -18.11 5.98
N SER A 44 -21.38 -18.50 5.65
CA SER A 44 -21.86 -18.57 4.27
C SER A 44 -21.95 -17.20 3.61
N GLU A 45 -22.39 -16.16 4.34
CA GLU A 45 -22.43 -14.79 3.83
C GLU A 45 -21.03 -14.20 3.67
N ALA A 46 -20.16 -14.41 4.66
CA ALA A 46 -18.76 -13.98 4.58
C ALA A 46 -18.04 -14.59 3.37
N LEU A 47 -18.21 -15.89 3.09
CA LEU A 47 -17.61 -16.52 1.90
C LEU A 47 -18.14 -15.93 0.59
N LYS A 48 -19.44 -15.65 0.50
CA LYS A 48 -20.02 -14.99 -0.68
C LYS A 48 -19.43 -13.60 -0.89
N PHE A 49 -19.25 -12.84 0.18
CA PHE A 49 -18.64 -11.52 0.13
C PHE A 49 -17.17 -11.57 -0.29
N LEU A 50 -16.37 -12.44 0.33
CA LEU A 50 -14.94 -12.58 0.04
C LEU A 50 -14.69 -13.09 -1.39
N ASN A 51 -15.41 -14.13 -1.80
CA ASN A 51 -15.21 -14.76 -3.11
C ASN A 51 -15.95 -14.03 -4.24
N GLY A 52 -17.00 -13.26 -3.94
CA GLY A 52 -17.73 -12.47 -4.94
C GLY A 52 -16.96 -11.24 -5.42
N ARG A 53 -15.93 -10.83 -4.66
CA ARG A 53 -15.05 -9.70 -4.98
C ARG A 53 -13.83 -10.07 -5.81
N THR A 54 -13.82 -11.25 -6.42
CA THR A 54 -12.75 -11.70 -7.33
C THR A 54 -12.53 -10.69 -8.45
N HIS A 55 -11.60 -9.76 -8.17
CA HIS A 55 -11.14 -8.66 -9.00
C HIS A 55 -12.23 -7.69 -9.42
N ASP A 56 -12.28 -6.53 -8.75
CA ASP A 56 -12.77 -5.31 -9.35
C ASP A 56 -11.91 -5.06 -10.62
N ARG A 57 -12.38 -5.61 -11.75
CA ARG A 57 -11.71 -5.75 -13.06
C ARG A 57 -11.36 -4.42 -13.73
N ALA A 58 -11.53 -3.30 -13.02
CA ALA A 58 -11.30 -1.95 -13.52
C ALA A 58 -9.85 -1.46 -13.33
N ALA A 59 -9.04 -2.12 -12.49
CA ALA A 59 -7.63 -1.78 -12.39
C ALA A 59 -6.89 -2.27 -13.65
N GLU A 60 -6.26 -1.34 -14.36
CA GLU A 60 -5.42 -1.68 -15.50
C GLU A 60 -4.31 -2.64 -15.05
N PRO A 61 -4.01 -3.69 -15.84
CA PRO A 61 -3.00 -4.65 -15.44
C PRO A 61 -1.63 -3.96 -15.38
N ILE A 62 -0.91 -4.15 -14.27
CA ILE A 62 0.45 -3.63 -14.07
C ILE A 62 1.40 -4.17 -15.15
N PHE A 63 1.15 -5.40 -15.62
CA PHE A 63 1.92 -6.04 -16.69
C PHE A 63 1.07 -6.20 -17.94
N SER A 64 1.57 -5.76 -19.08
CA SER A 64 0.92 -5.92 -20.38
C SER A 64 1.92 -6.38 -21.44
N PRO A 65 1.49 -7.07 -22.50
CA PRO A 65 2.36 -7.35 -23.63
C PRO A 65 2.78 -6.03 -24.30
N TYR A 66 4.06 -5.89 -24.62
CA TYR A 66 4.52 -4.75 -25.41
C TYR A 66 4.22 -5.03 -26.90
N LEU A 67 3.28 -4.28 -27.47
CA LEU A 67 2.70 -4.54 -28.79
C LEU A 67 3.51 -3.93 -29.95
N ASP A 68 4.27 -2.86 -29.70
CA ASP A 68 5.10 -2.19 -30.72
C ASP A 68 6.48 -2.85 -30.84
N ARG A 69 6.51 -4.14 -31.19
CA ARG A 69 7.77 -4.86 -31.43
C ARG A 69 8.02 -4.99 -32.92
N THR A 70 9.16 -4.46 -33.35
CA THR A 70 9.70 -4.60 -34.70
C THR A 70 10.64 -5.81 -34.83
N GLU A 71 10.88 -6.57 -33.75
CA GLU A 71 11.79 -7.71 -33.72
C GLU A 71 11.07 -9.03 -34.09
N GLU A 72 11.59 -9.75 -35.08
CA GLU A 72 11.09 -11.06 -35.57
C GLU A 72 11.53 -12.28 -34.72
N ASN A 73 12.04 -12.07 -33.50
CA ASN A 73 12.55 -13.16 -32.67
C ASN A 73 11.47 -13.74 -31.75
N ASP A 74 10.88 -14.85 -32.19
CA ASP A 74 9.84 -15.60 -31.45
C ASP A 74 10.31 -16.18 -30.10
N ALA A 75 11.62 -16.19 -29.82
CA ALA A 75 12.15 -16.73 -28.57
C ALA A 75 12.04 -15.77 -27.36
N HIS A 76 11.66 -14.50 -27.57
CA HIS A 76 11.63 -13.49 -26.50
C HIS A 76 10.26 -12.82 -26.39
N GLN A 77 9.63 -12.93 -25.22
CA GLN A 77 8.45 -12.14 -24.85
C GLN A 77 8.85 -10.93 -23.99
N VAL A 78 8.47 -9.73 -24.41
CA VAL A 78 8.70 -8.47 -23.70
C VAL A 78 7.38 -8.06 -23.09
N ILE A 79 7.42 -7.88 -21.79
CA ILE A 79 6.29 -7.47 -20.97
C ILE A 79 6.58 -6.03 -20.56
N ALA A 80 5.66 -5.13 -20.88
CA ALA A 80 5.69 -3.76 -20.39
C ALA A 80 5.16 -3.72 -18.95
N MET A 81 5.87 -3.00 -18.09
CA MET A 81 5.38 -2.66 -16.76
C MET A 81 4.81 -1.24 -16.78
N ARG A 82 3.57 -1.10 -16.32
CA ARG A 82 2.82 0.15 -16.24
C ARG A 82 2.93 0.75 -14.85
N VAL A 83 3.92 1.61 -14.64
CA VAL A 83 4.10 2.33 -13.36
C VAL A 83 2.95 3.33 -13.12
N ASP A 84 2.36 3.85 -14.20
CA ASP A 84 1.15 4.65 -14.18
C ASP A 84 -0.07 3.89 -13.63
N ALA A 85 -0.17 2.58 -13.89
CA ALA A 85 -1.22 1.73 -13.33
C ALA A 85 -1.10 1.57 -11.81
N ILE A 86 0.13 1.64 -11.24
CA ILE A 86 0.33 1.65 -9.78
C ILE A 86 -0.19 2.95 -9.20
N ARG A 87 0.15 4.09 -9.81
CA ARG A 87 -0.31 5.40 -9.35
C ARG A 87 -1.83 5.56 -9.48
N SER A 88 -2.45 4.98 -10.51
CA SER A 88 -3.89 5.09 -10.74
C SER A 88 -4.75 4.38 -9.70
N LEU A 89 -4.16 3.47 -8.90
CA LEU A 89 -4.85 2.80 -7.77
C LEU A 89 -5.45 3.80 -6.78
N VAL A 90 -4.84 4.99 -6.63
CA VAL A 90 -5.36 6.06 -5.74
C VAL A 90 -6.75 6.55 -6.16
N HIS A 91 -7.09 6.45 -7.45
CA HIS A 91 -8.39 6.86 -7.98
C HIS A 91 -9.47 5.79 -7.82
N ASN A 92 -9.10 4.59 -7.36
CA ASN A 92 -10.10 3.60 -7.01
C ASN A 92 -10.74 3.94 -5.66
N ALA A 93 -12.01 4.36 -5.69
CA ALA A 93 -12.78 4.65 -4.49
C ALA A 93 -13.07 3.39 -3.64
N SER A 94 -13.11 2.20 -4.25
CA SER A 94 -13.33 0.93 -3.55
C SER A 94 -12.05 0.32 -2.97
N ARG A 95 -10.87 0.97 -3.12
CA ARG A 95 -9.57 0.39 -2.73
C ARG A 95 -9.52 -0.04 -1.26
N PHE A 96 -10.10 0.76 -0.36
CA PHE A 96 -10.15 0.47 1.08
C PHE A 96 -11.08 -0.70 1.44
N GLU A 97 -12.04 -1.01 0.56
CA GLU A 97 -12.94 -2.16 0.73
C GLU A 97 -12.27 -3.50 0.40
N SER A 98 -11.04 -3.47 -0.13
CA SER A 98 -10.24 -4.68 -0.38
C SER A 98 -9.99 -5.40 0.94
N VAL A 99 -10.36 -6.68 1.02
CA VAL A 99 -10.11 -7.48 2.21
C VAL A 99 -8.72 -8.08 2.12
N SER A 100 -7.86 -7.75 3.08
CA SER A 100 -6.49 -8.28 3.16
C SER A 100 -6.34 -9.36 4.23
N VAL A 101 -7.14 -9.30 5.30
CA VAL A 101 -7.09 -10.20 6.44
C VAL A 101 -8.50 -10.66 6.79
N VAL A 102 -8.63 -11.95 7.06
CA VAL A 102 -9.81 -12.56 7.65
C VAL A 102 -9.47 -13.08 9.04
N VAL A 103 -10.26 -12.69 10.02
CA VAL A 103 -10.23 -13.22 11.38
C VAL A 103 -11.48 -14.08 11.55
N VAL A 104 -11.30 -15.38 11.81
CA VAL A 104 -12.41 -16.33 11.84
C VAL A 104 -12.39 -17.15 13.12
N ASP A 105 -13.56 -17.37 13.73
CA ASP A 105 -13.67 -18.32 14.83
C ASP A 105 -13.53 -19.76 14.35
N TYR A 106 -12.88 -20.58 15.17
CA TYR A 106 -12.76 -22.00 14.89
C TYR A 106 -14.11 -22.72 15.06
N ASP A 107 -14.79 -22.48 16.19
CA ASP A 107 -15.96 -23.24 16.64
C ASP A 107 -17.28 -22.69 16.07
N MET A 108 -17.42 -22.72 14.75
CA MET A 108 -18.66 -22.35 14.07
C MET A 108 -19.47 -23.60 13.66
N PRO A 109 -20.73 -23.77 14.13
CA PRO A 109 -21.54 -24.98 13.93
C PRO A 109 -21.88 -25.31 12.47
N GLU A 110 -22.10 -24.28 11.63
CA GLU A 110 -22.43 -24.46 10.21
C GLU A 110 -21.21 -24.89 9.39
N LEU A 111 -20.07 -24.25 9.65
CA LEU A 111 -18.83 -24.41 8.90
C LEU A 111 -17.66 -24.03 9.78
N ASN A 112 -16.86 -24.99 10.26
CA ASN A 112 -15.72 -24.66 11.12
C ASN A 112 -14.72 -23.71 10.43
N GLY A 113 -13.99 -22.93 11.23
CA GLY A 113 -13.08 -21.90 10.72
C GLY A 113 -11.99 -22.41 9.77
N MET A 114 -11.54 -23.65 9.94
CA MET A 114 -10.54 -24.25 9.04
C MET A 114 -11.11 -24.55 7.66
N GLU A 115 -12.32 -25.11 7.61
CA GLU A 115 -13.02 -25.39 6.37
C GLU A 115 -13.43 -24.09 5.66
N PHE A 116 -13.83 -23.08 6.44
CA PHE A 116 -14.00 -21.71 5.93
C PHE A 116 -12.72 -21.20 5.24
N CYS A 117 -11.57 -21.28 5.91
CA CYS A 117 -10.28 -20.84 5.37
C CYS A 117 -9.87 -21.56 4.08
N ARG A 118 -10.27 -22.83 3.89
CA ARG A 118 -10.03 -23.59 2.64
C ARG A 118 -10.86 -23.08 1.46
N ARG A 119 -12.02 -22.48 1.74
CA ARG A 119 -12.99 -22.04 0.71
C ARG A 119 -12.78 -20.60 0.25
N ILE A 120 -11.86 -19.85 0.87
CA ILE A 120 -11.43 -18.54 0.38
C ILE A 120 -10.64 -18.75 -0.90
N THR A 121 -11.11 -18.14 -2.01
CA THR A 121 -10.52 -18.35 -3.35
C THR A 121 -9.30 -17.47 -3.61
N ASP A 122 -9.22 -16.28 -3.01
CA ASP A 122 -8.06 -15.41 -3.12
C ASP A 122 -6.93 -15.92 -2.20
N PRO A 123 -5.80 -16.40 -2.76
CA PRO A 123 -4.69 -16.92 -1.98
C PRO A 123 -3.86 -15.82 -1.29
N SER A 124 -4.12 -14.54 -1.59
CA SER A 124 -3.41 -13.40 -1.04
C SER A 124 -3.94 -13.01 0.33
N ILE A 125 -5.23 -13.24 0.58
CA ILE A 125 -5.90 -12.97 1.85
C ILE A 125 -5.25 -13.76 2.98
N ARG A 126 -4.83 -13.05 4.02
CA ARG A 126 -4.25 -13.61 5.23
C ARG A 126 -5.33 -14.09 6.19
N LYS A 127 -5.05 -15.16 6.91
CA LYS A 127 -6.04 -15.90 7.68
C LYS A 127 -5.57 -16.04 9.13
N ILE A 128 -6.32 -15.41 10.03
CA ILE A 128 -6.14 -15.49 11.47
C ILE A 128 -7.30 -16.31 12.04
N VAL A 129 -7.01 -17.35 12.81
CA VAL A 129 -8.05 -18.16 13.48
C VAL A 129 -8.09 -17.83 14.97
N LEU A 130 -9.26 -17.49 15.47
CA LEU A 130 -9.54 -17.43 16.91
C LEU A 130 -9.93 -18.83 17.39
N THR A 131 -9.30 -19.32 18.45
CA THR A 131 -9.53 -20.68 18.94
C THR A 131 -9.72 -20.73 20.45
N GLY A 132 -10.51 -21.71 20.90
CA GLY A 132 -10.60 -22.10 22.30
C GLY A 132 -9.42 -22.98 22.72
N LYS A 133 -9.47 -23.52 23.96
CA LYS A 133 -8.41 -24.42 24.46
C LYS A 133 -8.43 -25.82 23.82
N ALA A 134 -9.57 -26.25 23.28
CA ALA A 134 -9.76 -27.63 22.84
C ALA A 134 -9.15 -27.93 21.45
N ASP A 135 -8.90 -26.90 20.63
CA ASP A 135 -8.66 -27.08 19.18
C ASP A 135 -7.26 -26.67 18.74
N GLU A 136 -6.37 -26.42 19.69
CA GLU A 136 -5.02 -25.93 19.44
C GLU A 136 -4.21 -26.86 18.53
N HIS A 137 -4.31 -28.18 18.72
CA HIS A 137 -3.56 -29.13 17.90
C HIS A 137 -3.96 -29.04 16.42
N VAL A 138 -5.24 -28.78 16.13
CA VAL A 138 -5.73 -28.60 14.76
C VAL A 138 -5.23 -27.27 14.20
N ALA A 139 -5.25 -26.20 14.99
CA ALA A 139 -4.71 -24.90 14.59
C ALA A 139 -3.21 -24.94 14.27
N VAL A 140 -2.41 -25.59 15.11
CA VAL A 140 -0.97 -25.78 14.89
C VAL A 140 -0.71 -26.55 13.59
N LYS A 141 -1.47 -27.62 13.33
CA LYS A 141 -1.34 -28.38 12.09
C LYS A 141 -1.69 -27.53 10.87
N SER A 142 -2.81 -26.83 10.89
CA SER A 142 -3.25 -25.96 9.78
C SER A 142 -2.27 -24.81 9.52
N PHE A 143 -1.64 -24.26 10.57
CA PHE A 143 -0.60 -23.26 10.44
C PHE A 143 0.64 -23.82 9.75
N ASN A 144 1.12 -25.00 10.18
CA ASN A 144 2.29 -25.65 9.58
C ASN A 144 2.04 -26.08 8.12
N GLU A 145 0.79 -26.38 7.75
CA GLU A 145 0.38 -26.66 6.37
C GLU A 145 0.19 -25.40 5.52
N GLY A 146 0.32 -24.20 6.10
CA GLY A 146 0.13 -22.92 5.42
C GLY A 146 -1.33 -22.62 5.06
N LEU A 147 -2.29 -23.32 5.66
CA LEU A 147 -3.72 -23.05 5.48
C LEU A 147 -4.13 -21.73 6.17
N ILE A 148 -3.51 -21.45 7.33
CA ILE A 148 -3.72 -20.25 8.12
C ILE A 148 -2.36 -19.58 8.39
N ASP A 149 -2.35 -18.26 8.56
CA ASP A 149 -1.13 -17.48 8.80
C ASP A 149 -0.92 -17.19 10.29
N ARG A 150 -1.98 -17.26 11.11
CA ARG A 150 -1.90 -17.08 12.56
C ARG A 150 -3.07 -17.77 13.27
N PHE A 151 -2.87 -18.11 14.54
CA PHE A 151 -3.96 -18.46 15.45
C PHE A 151 -3.78 -17.73 16.79
N ILE A 152 -4.89 -17.37 17.44
CA ILE A 152 -4.91 -16.63 18.71
C ILE A 152 -5.95 -17.28 19.63
N ARG A 153 -5.61 -17.44 20.91
CA ARG A 153 -6.51 -18.04 21.89
C ARG A 153 -7.44 -16.97 22.50
N LYS A 154 -8.76 -17.19 22.45
CA LYS A 154 -9.77 -16.21 22.92
C LYS A 154 -9.68 -15.86 24.42
N HIS A 155 -9.07 -16.72 25.24
CA HIS A 155 -9.03 -16.57 26.70
C HIS A 155 -7.70 -16.04 27.25
N GLU A 156 -6.76 -15.68 26.39
CA GLU A 156 -5.51 -15.05 26.84
C GLU A 156 -5.78 -13.59 27.26
N VAL A 157 -5.12 -13.14 28.32
CA VAL A 157 -5.31 -11.80 28.89
C VAL A 157 -5.03 -10.71 27.86
N ASP A 158 -4.05 -10.96 26.99
CA ASP A 158 -3.57 -10.02 25.96
C ASP A 158 -4.06 -10.41 24.56
N ALA A 159 -5.15 -11.20 24.45
CA ALA A 159 -5.62 -11.74 23.18
C ALA A 159 -5.99 -10.64 22.17
N VAL A 160 -6.56 -9.53 22.63
CA VAL A 160 -6.96 -8.38 21.79
C VAL A 160 -5.75 -7.63 21.29
N GLU A 161 -4.78 -7.31 22.17
CA GLU A 161 -3.55 -6.63 21.77
C GLU A 161 -2.76 -7.49 20.77
N THR A 162 -2.67 -8.79 21.05
CA THR A 162 -2.06 -9.77 20.14
C THR A 162 -2.78 -9.82 18.81
N LEU A 163 -4.12 -9.69 18.80
CA LEU A 163 -4.93 -9.68 17.59
C LEU A 163 -4.71 -8.41 16.76
N ASN A 164 -4.73 -7.22 17.38
CA ASN A 164 -4.45 -5.97 16.68
C ASN A 164 -3.04 -6.00 16.04
N GLN A 165 -2.03 -6.45 16.81
CA GLN A 165 -0.68 -6.58 16.27
C GLN A 165 -0.59 -7.63 15.14
N ALA A 166 -1.31 -8.74 15.27
CA ALA A 166 -1.35 -9.77 14.23
C ALA A 166 -2.05 -9.27 12.96
N ILE A 167 -3.13 -8.49 13.09
CA ILE A 167 -3.82 -7.86 11.97
C ILE A 167 -2.86 -6.96 11.20
N ASP A 168 -2.17 -6.05 11.88
CA ASP A 168 -1.19 -5.15 11.26
C ASP A 168 -0.10 -5.91 10.50
N ASP A 169 0.47 -6.94 11.13
CA ASP A 169 1.52 -7.76 10.53
C ASP A 169 0.99 -8.51 9.29
N MET A 170 -0.26 -8.99 9.35
CA MET A 170 -0.90 -9.69 8.24
C MET A 170 -1.28 -8.75 7.10
N GLN A 171 -1.75 -7.53 7.37
CA GLN A 171 -2.01 -6.52 6.34
C GLN A 171 -0.71 -6.15 5.60
N ARG A 172 0.40 -5.96 6.33
CA ARG A 172 1.71 -5.74 5.72
C ARG A 172 2.14 -6.94 4.88
N ALA A 173 1.97 -8.16 5.38
CA ALA A 173 2.30 -9.39 4.68
C ALA A 173 1.43 -9.64 3.43
N TYR A 174 0.19 -9.14 3.41
CA TYR A 174 -0.66 -9.12 2.22
C TYR A 174 0.00 -8.31 1.11
N PHE A 175 0.37 -7.05 1.38
CA PHE A 175 1.02 -6.20 0.39
C PHE A 175 2.40 -6.70 -0.02
N ASP A 176 3.19 -7.29 0.89
CA ASP A 176 4.46 -7.91 0.52
C ASP A 176 4.28 -9.02 -0.53
N ARG A 177 3.21 -9.81 -0.40
CA ARG A 177 2.89 -10.88 -1.37
C ARG A 177 2.41 -10.28 -2.68
N CYS A 178 1.44 -9.36 -2.63
CA CYS A 178 0.87 -8.71 -3.81
C CYS A 178 1.94 -7.94 -4.62
N CYS A 179 2.87 -7.30 -3.93
CA CYS A 179 3.90 -6.47 -4.55
C CYS A 179 5.18 -7.21 -4.91
N SER A 180 5.40 -8.45 -4.45
CA SER A 180 6.68 -9.17 -4.62
C SER A 180 7.19 -9.19 -6.06
N THR A 181 6.36 -9.64 -7.01
CA THR A 181 6.69 -9.68 -8.44
C THR A 181 6.94 -8.28 -9.01
N VAL A 182 6.15 -7.29 -8.61
CA VAL A 182 6.28 -5.90 -9.08
C VAL A 182 7.59 -5.31 -8.57
N LEU A 183 7.92 -5.51 -7.29
CA LEU A 183 9.14 -5.06 -6.64
C LEU A 183 10.38 -5.68 -7.29
N ASP A 184 10.35 -6.99 -7.58
CA ASP A 184 11.48 -7.67 -8.22
C ASP A 184 11.76 -7.15 -9.63
N ALA A 185 10.70 -6.87 -10.40
CA ALA A 185 10.83 -6.32 -11.74
C ALA A 185 11.16 -4.81 -11.75
N LEU A 186 10.77 -4.04 -10.73
CA LEU A 186 11.17 -2.64 -10.55
C LEU A 186 12.63 -2.50 -10.06
N ALA A 187 13.12 -3.47 -9.29
CA ALA A 187 14.45 -3.38 -8.70
C ALA A 187 15.60 -3.49 -9.70
N VAL A 188 15.33 -3.93 -10.92
CA VAL A 188 16.32 -3.99 -12.02
C VAL A 188 16.40 -2.70 -12.83
N SER A 189 15.63 -1.66 -12.45
CA SER A 189 15.60 -0.36 -13.13
C SER A 189 15.95 0.80 -12.18
N GLU A 190 15.56 2.03 -12.54
CA GLU A 190 15.75 3.25 -11.74
C GLU A 190 15.06 3.22 -10.36
N TYR A 191 14.15 2.28 -10.15
CA TYR A 191 13.44 2.05 -8.88
C TYR A 191 14.16 1.09 -7.92
N ALA A 192 15.44 0.78 -8.17
CA ALA A 192 16.28 -0.04 -7.28
C ALA A 192 16.30 0.44 -5.82
N PHE A 193 16.03 1.74 -5.58
CA PHE A 193 15.90 2.31 -4.23
C PHE A 193 14.81 1.63 -3.38
N LEU A 194 13.79 1.02 -4.00
CA LEU A 194 12.73 0.33 -3.29
C LEU A 194 13.26 -0.86 -2.47
N LYS A 195 14.37 -1.49 -2.87
CA LYS A 195 14.98 -2.62 -2.15
C LYS A 195 15.96 -2.21 -1.05
N ASP A 196 16.30 -0.93 -0.94
CA ASP A 196 17.22 -0.45 0.09
C ASP A 196 16.52 -0.45 1.46
N HIS A 197 16.97 -1.32 2.36
CA HIS A 197 16.37 -1.49 3.68
C HIS A 197 16.61 -0.30 4.63
N ALA A 198 17.72 0.40 4.48
CA ALA A 198 18.02 1.59 5.27
C ALA A 198 17.11 2.74 4.82
N LEU A 199 16.94 2.92 3.51
CA LEU A 199 16.00 3.89 2.96
C LEU A 199 14.57 3.54 3.36
N ALA A 200 14.18 2.25 3.33
CA ALA A 200 12.85 1.82 3.75
C ALA A 200 12.54 2.20 5.21
N ALA A 201 13.50 2.01 6.12
CA ALA A 201 13.36 2.44 7.51
C ALA A 201 13.18 3.96 7.62
N HIS A 202 13.94 4.72 6.83
CA HIS A 202 13.89 6.18 6.81
C HIS A 202 12.57 6.72 6.25
N VAL A 203 12.10 6.16 5.13
CA VAL A 203 10.81 6.49 4.53
C VAL A 203 9.68 6.17 5.49
N LYS A 204 9.76 5.05 6.21
CA LYS A 204 8.80 4.73 7.27
C LYS A 204 8.80 5.80 8.37
N GLY A 205 9.98 6.23 8.84
CA GLY A 205 10.07 7.31 9.83
C GLY A 205 9.47 8.64 9.35
N ILE A 206 9.63 8.97 8.07
CA ILE A 206 8.97 10.13 7.44
C ILE A 206 7.44 9.93 7.44
N ALA A 207 6.97 8.77 6.98
CA ALA A 207 5.55 8.42 6.94
C ALA A 207 4.89 8.53 8.33
N ASP A 208 5.51 7.93 9.35
CA ASP A 208 5.05 7.96 10.74
C ASP A 208 4.98 9.41 11.26
N SER A 209 5.98 10.25 10.94
CA SER A 209 6.01 11.66 11.39
C SER A 209 4.95 12.55 10.75
N LEU A 210 4.50 12.18 9.54
CA LEU A 210 3.51 12.92 8.76
C LEU A 210 2.10 12.33 8.89
N GLY A 211 1.93 11.20 9.58
CA GLY A 211 0.66 10.49 9.68
C GLY A 211 0.19 9.89 8.35
N ILE A 212 1.12 9.42 7.52
CA ILE A 212 0.81 8.82 6.22
C ILE A 212 0.18 7.44 6.43
N VAL A 213 -0.98 7.23 5.81
CA VAL A 213 -1.72 5.96 5.87
C VAL A 213 -1.63 5.17 4.56
N GLU A 214 -1.43 5.85 3.43
CA GLU A 214 -1.30 5.21 2.12
C GLU A 214 -0.21 5.86 1.26
N HIS A 215 0.39 5.08 0.36
CA HIS A 215 1.39 5.54 -0.59
C HIS A 215 1.41 4.74 -1.89
N TYR A 216 1.92 5.37 -2.94
CA TYR A 216 1.98 4.86 -4.32
C TYR A 216 3.27 5.31 -5.00
N LEU A 217 3.83 4.46 -5.85
CA LEU A 217 5.01 4.77 -6.63
C LEU A 217 4.74 5.95 -7.58
N SER A 218 5.64 6.92 -7.58
CA SER A 218 5.65 8.04 -8.51
C SER A 218 6.77 7.86 -9.53
N TYR A 219 6.50 8.17 -10.80
CA TYR A 219 7.44 8.03 -11.91
C TYR A 219 7.92 9.36 -12.50
N GLN A 220 7.29 10.48 -12.17
CA GLN A 220 7.59 11.80 -12.74
C GLN A 220 7.25 12.92 -11.74
N PRO A 221 8.17 13.27 -10.82
CA PRO A 221 9.50 12.68 -10.60
C PRO A 221 9.43 11.33 -9.86
N HIS A 222 10.55 10.61 -9.85
CA HIS A 222 10.70 9.35 -9.11
C HIS A 222 10.53 9.58 -7.61
N GLY A 223 9.82 8.67 -6.97
CA GLY A 223 9.58 8.75 -5.54
C GLY A 223 8.28 8.09 -5.12
N LEU A 224 7.65 8.62 -4.06
CA LEU A 224 6.40 8.12 -3.52
C LEU A 224 5.39 9.25 -3.39
N LEU A 225 4.19 9.05 -3.93
CA LEU A 225 3.02 9.85 -3.62
C LEU A 225 2.38 9.24 -2.36
N MET A 226 2.18 10.04 -1.32
CA MET A 226 1.73 9.64 0.00
C MET A 226 0.52 10.46 0.43
N PHE A 227 -0.37 9.88 1.24
CA PHE A 227 -1.53 10.57 1.80
C PHE A 227 -1.66 10.34 3.30
N ASP A 228 -2.02 11.39 4.04
CA ASP A 228 -2.51 11.25 5.41
C ASP A 228 -3.99 10.84 5.46
N GLY A 229 -4.50 10.48 6.64
CA GLY A 229 -5.89 10.01 6.81
C GLY A 229 -6.96 10.97 6.26
N VAL A 230 -6.71 12.27 6.39
CA VAL A 230 -7.60 13.36 5.93
C VAL A 230 -7.54 13.54 4.41
N GLY A 231 -6.55 12.96 3.73
CA GLY A 231 -6.37 13.01 2.27
C GLY A 231 -5.43 14.11 1.80
N THR A 232 -4.60 14.68 2.67
CA THR A 232 -3.54 15.60 2.25
C THR A 232 -2.45 14.81 1.51
N ALA A 233 -2.19 15.20 0.27
CA ALA A 233 -1.12 14.61 -0.52
C ALA A 233 0.26 15.16 -0.15
N TYR A 234 1.24 14.26 -0.13
CA TYR A 234 2.67 14.54 0.02
C TYR A 234 3.42 13.78 -1.08
N LEU A 235 4.35 14.45 -1.76
CA LEU A 235 5.23 13.79 -2.72
C LEU A 235 6.64 13.74 -2.14
N LEU A 236 7.10 12.53 -1.85
CA LEU A 236 8.50 12.27 -1.53
C LEU A 236 9.26 12.07 -2.83
N VAL A 237 10.01 13.08 -3.26
CA VAL A 237 10.89 13.00 -4.45
C VAL A 237 12.19 12.37 -4.03
N ILE A 238 12.70 11.39 -4.79
CA ILE A 238 13.94 10.68 -4.50
C ILE A 238 14.83 10.65 -5.75
N HIS A 239 16.06 11.13 -5.60
CA HIS A 239 17.10 11.06 -6.61
C HIS A 239 18.34 10.33 -6.11
N THR A 240 18.96 9.56 -7.00
CA THR A 240 20.34 9.11 -6.83
C THR A 240 21.27 10.12 -7.50
N ASP A 241 22.58 9.98 -7.31
CA ASP A 241 23.54 10.79 -8.05
C ASP A 241 23.41 10.64 -9.57
N GLU A 242 23.00 9.47 -10.05
CA GLU A 242 22.82 9.18 -11.47
C GLU A 242 21.56 9.85 -12.01
N SER A 243 20.41 9.68 -11.34
CA SER A 243 19.17 10.31 -11.80
C SER A 243 19.23 11.84 -11.71
N LEU A 244 19.94 12.39 -10.71
CA LEU A 244 20.15 13.84 -10.59
C LEU A 244 21.03 14.39 -11.73
N ARG A 245 22.02 13.63 -12.21
CA ARG A 245 22.79 14.01 -13.40
C ARG A 245 21.90 14.06 -14.64
N GLY A 246 21.02 13.08 -14.83
CA GLY A 246 20.05 13.09 -15.94
C GLY A 246 19.16 14.35 -15.92
N VAL A 247 18.64 14.73 -14.75
CA VAL A 247 17.87 15.97 -14.59
C VAL A 247 18.70 17.20 -14.99
N ARG A 248 19.97 17.24 -14.57
CA ARG A 248 20.89 18.34 -14.90
C ARG A 248 21.19 18.41 -16.40
N GLU A 249 21.41 17.28 -17.06
CA GLU A 249 21.67 17.20 -18.50
C GLU A 249 20.48 17.74 -19.30
N ILE A 250 19.26 17.28 -18.97
CA ILE A 250 18.02 17.79 -19.59
C ILE A 250 17.89 19.30 -19.36
N ALA A 251 18.18 19.80 -18.16
CA ALA A 251 18.11 21.24 -17.88
C ALA A 251 19.11 22.05 -18.72
N VAL A 252 20.32 21.53 -18.95
CA VAL A 252 21.31 22.18 -19.83
C VAL A 252 20.81 22.24 -21.27
N GLU A 253 20.26 21.15 -21.79
CA GLU A 253 19.69 21.10 -23.15
C GLU A 253 18.51 22.08 -23.32
N GLN A 254 17.70 22.25 -22.27
CA GLN A 254 16.57 23.18 -22.24
C GLN A 254 16.95 24.65 -21.97
N GLY A 255 18.25 24.94 -21.86
CA GLY A 255 18.77 26.29 -21.69
C GLY A 255 18.57 26.87 -20.29
N ALA A 256 18.61 26.03 -19.25
CA ALA A 256 18.46 26.48 -17.87
C ALA A 256 19.53 27.51 -17.46
N PRO A 257 19.19 28.52 -16.63
CA PRO A 257 20.15 29.49 -16.11
C PRO A 257 21.27 28.83 -15.30
N ILE A 258 22.47 29.40 -15.36
CA ILE A 258 23.63 28.93 -14.58
C ILE A 258 23.33 28.92 -13.08
N SER A 259 22.50 29.85 -12.60
CA SER A 259 22.08 29.91 -11.19
C SER A 259 21.24 28.70 -10.77
N PHE A 260 20.38 28.17 -11.65
CA PHE A 260 19.65 26.92 -11.40
C PHE A 260 20.60 25.74 -11.32
N LEU A 261 21.53 25.64 -12.28
CA LEU A 261 22.51 24.54 -12.31
C LEU A 261 23.41 24.55 -11.07
N ALA A 262 23.84 25.74 -10.62
CA ALA A 262 24.62 25.89 -9.41
C ALA A 262 23.85 25.48 -8.15
N GLU A 263 22.55 25.81 -8.08
CA GLU A 263 21.69 25.39 -6.96
C GLU A 263 21.47 23.87 -6.96
N LEU A 264 21.22 23.26 -8.12
CA LEU A 264 21.11 21.80 -8.28
C LEU A 264 22.41 21.09 -7.89
N ASP A 265 23.55 21.62 -8.34
CA ASP A 265 24.90 21.11 -8.03
C ASP A 265 25.23 21.27 -6.52
N SER A 266 24.59 22.20 -5.81
CA SER A 266 24.73 22.38 -4.37
C SER A 266 24.09 21.28 -3.53
N ARG A 267 23.13 20.53 -4.11
CA ARG A 267 22.36 19.45 -3.48
C ARG A 267 21.55 19.83 -2.24
N ARG A 268 21.31 21.13 -2.03
CA ARG A 268 20.50 21.62 -0.91
C ARG A 268 19.01 21.66 -1.23
N SER A 269 18.67 21.59 -2.52
CA SER A 269 17.30 21.63 -2.99
C SER A 269 17.12 20.74 -4.23
N LEU A 270 15.90 20.23 -4.40
CA LEU A 270 15.49 19.41 -5.52
C LEU A 270 14.35 20.09 -6.28
N PRO A 271 14.35 20.01 -7.63
CA PRO A 271 13.28 20.55 -8.43
C PRO A 271 12.05 19.65 -8.45
N TYR A 272 10.86 20.26 -8.45
CA TYR A 272 9.60 19.60 -8.77
C TYR A 272 8.82 20.41 -9.80
N PHE A 273 9.14 20.21 -11.08
CA PHE A 273 8.48 20.91 -12.19
C PHE A 273 7.19 20.21 -12.62
N TRP A 274 6.13 20.39 -11.85
CA TRP A 274 4.83 19.74 -12.09
C TRP A 274 4.16 20.06 -13.44
N ARG A 275 4.56 21.14 -14.13
CA ARG A 275 4.01 21.51 -15.46
C ARG A 275 4.61 20.74 -16.62
N THR A 276 5.76 20.13 -16.40
CA THR A 276 6.60 19.48 -17.41
C THR A 276 7.00 18.09 -16.93
N GLU A 277 6.11 17.45 -16.17
CA GLU A 277 6.26 16.08 -15.68
C GLU A 277 7.59 15.85 -14.94
N GLY A 278 8.05 16.87 -14.20
CA GLY A 278 9.31 16.85 -13.45
C GLY A 278 10.54 17.37 -14.21
N TYR A 279 10.47 17.55 -15.54
CA TYR A 279 11.57 18.07 -16.34
C TYR A 279 11.67 19.59 -16.30
N TYR A 280 12.85 20.14 -16.55
CA TYR A 280 13.03 21.58 -16.64
C TYR A 280 12.22 22.18 -17.81
N PRO A 281 11.35 23.17 -17.60
CA PRO A 281 10.61 23.80 -18.70
C PRO A 281 11.55 24.63 -19.57
N SER A 282 11.44 24.46 -20.89
CA SER A 282 12.20 25.25 -21.86
C SER A 282 12.05 26.75 -21.58
N GLN A 283 13.17 27.48 -21.49
CA GLN A 283 13.20 28.94 -21.28
C GLN A 283 12.55 29.43 -19.97
N CYS A 284 12.40 28.57 -18.96
CA CYS A 284 11.95 29.01 -17.64
C CYS A 284 13.02 29.88 -16.96
N MET A 285 12.68 31.11 -16.57
CA MET A 285 13.61 31.97 -15.81
C MET A 285 13.30 31.97 -14.31
N GLU A 286 12.05 31.68 -13.94
CA GLU A 286 11.54 31.66 -12.57
C GLU A 286 11.47 30.22 -12.03
N TRP A 287 12.64 29.62 -11.80
CA TRP A 287 12.77 28.24 -11.33
C TRP A 287 12.69 28.09 -9.80
N GLN A 288 12.89 29.17 -9.06
CA GLN A 288 12.98 29.17 -7.59
C GLN A 288 11.74 28.60 -6.89
N PRO A 289 10.49 28.89 -7.34
CA PRO A 289 9.29 28.32 -6.70
C PRO A 289 9.16 26.80 -6.85
N TYR A 290 9.87 26.21 -7.82
CA TYR A 290 9.88 24.77 -8.06
C TYR A 290 10.96 24.05 -7.25
N MET A 291 11.79 24.77 -6.50
CA MET A 291 12.85 24.19 -5.68
C MET A 291 12.36 23.91 -4.27
N HIS A 292 12.56 22.68 -3.83
CA HIS A 292 12.17 22.22 -2.49
C HIS A 292 13.41 21.86 -1.69
N PRO A 293 13.48 22.20 -0.39
CA PRO A 293 14.60 21.81 0.47
C PRO A 293 14.83 20.31 0.42
N ALA A 294 16.08 19.92 0.17
CA ALA A 294 16.48 18.53 0.04
C ALA A 294 17.32 18.10 1.24
N SER A 295 17.26 16.81 1.54
CA SER A 295 18.07 16.15 2.55
C SER A 295 18.82 14.99 1.92
N GLU A 296 20.03 14.75 2.43
CA GLU A 296 20.87 13.63 2.00
C GLU A 296 20.66 12.44 2.95
N PHE A 297 20.53 11.26 2.37
CA PHE A 297 20.44 10.00 3.11
C PHE A 297 21.40 8.97 2.50
N HIS A 298 22.09 8.23 3.36
CA HIS A 298 23.02 7.18 2.96
C HIS A 298 22.45 5.82 3.36
N GLY A 299 22.00 5.06 2.36
CA GLY A 299 21.72 3.63 2.47
C GLY A 299 22.79 2.82 1.75
N ASP A 300 22.37 1.86 0.94
CA ASP A 300 23.21 1.12 -0.01
C ASP A 300 23.81 2.08 -1.07
N ARG A 301 23.09 3.17 -1.33
CA ARG A 301 23.53 4.27 -2.18
C ARG A 301 23.29 5.60 -1.47
N ARG A 302 23.85 6.67 -2.02
CA ARG A 302 23.47 8.02 -1.63
C ARG A 302 22.17 8.42 -2.33
N TYR A 303 21.22 8.87 -1.53
CA TYR A 303 19.96 9.44 -1.97
C TYR A 303 19.88 10.91 -1.57
N LEU A 304 19.32 11.70 -2.47
CA LEU A 304 18.85 13.04 -2.19
C LEU A 304 17.33 13.01 -2.27
N TYR A 305 16.65 13.51 -1.25
CA TYR A 305 15.19 13.49 -1.23
C TYR A 305 14.60 14.82 -0.76
N ALA A 306 13.38 15.09 -1.19
CA ALA A 306 12.60 16.26 -0.77
C ALA A 306 11.14 15.86 -0.54
N VAL A 307 10.51 16.44 0.48
CA VAL A 307 9.09 16.22 0.76
C VAL A 307 8.31 17.45 0.32
N VAL A 308 7.45 17.28 -0.68
CA VAL A 308 6.59 18.33 -1.22
C VAL A 308 5.18 18.13 -0.68
N LYS A 309 4.73 19.03 0.21
CA LYS A 309 3.36 19.02 0.72
C LYS A 309 2.41 19.64 -0.31
N LYS A 310 1.26 19.01 -0.55
CA LYS A 310 0.26 19.40 -1.56
C LYS A 310 0.89 19.61 -2.94
N PRO A 311 1.50 18.54 -3.52
CA PRO A 311 2.13 18.61 -4.84
C PRO A 311 1.12 19.08 -5.90
N ALA A 312 1.45 20.17 -6.61
CA ALA A 312 0.65 20.65 -7.73
C ALA A 312 0.78 19.70 -8.95
N GLY A 313 -0.14 19.79 -9.91
CA GLY A 313 -0.08 19.07 -11.18
C GLY A 313 -0.49 17.59 -11.15
N LEU A 314 -0.91 17.07 -9.98
CA LEU A 314 -1.50 15.75 -9.86
C LEU A 314 -3.03 15.89 -9.81
N ALA A 315 -3.75 15.05 -10.57
CA ALA A 315 -5.21 15.09 -10.66
C ALA A 315 -5.87 14.43 -9.42
N LEU A 316 -5.71 15.02 -8.25
CA LEU A 316 -6.07 14.40 -6.95
C LEU A 316 -7.47 14.81 -6.44
N ASP A 317 -8.23 15.59 -7.20
CA ASP A 317 -9.48 16.20 -6.73
C ASP A 317 -10.58 15.20 -6.36
N ASN A 318 -10.53 13.98 -6.93
CA ASN A 318 -11.54 12.93 -6.73
C ASN A 318 -11.05 11.77 -5.85
N VAL A 319 -9.93 11.93 -5.15
CA VAL A 319 -9.41 10.89 -4.27
C VAL A 319 -10.25 10.84 -2.99
N LEU A 320 -10.84 9.69 -2.70
CA LEU A 320 -11.55 9.45 -1.44
C LEU A 320 -10.53 9.32 -0.29
N PRO A 321 -10.58 10.19 0.73
CA PRO A 321 -9.74 10.06 1.93
C PRO A 321 -10.13 8.88 2.78
N TYR A 322 -9.18 8.35 3.56
CA TYR A 322 -9.43 7.20 4.42
C TYR A 322 -10.37 7.52 5.59
N ASP A 323 -10.19 8.67 6.24
CA ASP A 323 -11.06 9.08 7.37
C ASP A 323 -12.53 9.12 6.96
N ARG A 324 -12.82 9.57 5.73
CA ARG A 324 -14.19 9.57 5.19
C ARG A 324 -14.75 8.17 4.96
N HIS A 325 -13.89 7.21 4.63
CA HIS A 325 -14.28 5.81 4.48
C HIS A 325 -14.61 5.19 5.85
N LEU A 326 -13.79 5.47 6.87
CA LEU A 326 -14.07 5.07 8.25
C LEU A 326 -15.39 5.65 8.76
N ASP A 327 -15.62 6.96 8.57
CA ASP A 327 -16.89 7.62 8.93
C ASP A 327 -18.12 6.97 8.25
N GLN A 328 -17.94 6.41 7.04
CA GLN A 328 -19.01 5.71 6.34
C GLN A 328 -19.24 4.32 6.96
N LEU A 329 -18.18 3.56 7.22
CA LEU A 329 -18.26 2.25 7.84
C LEU A 329 -18.89 2.31 9.24
N ASP A 330 -18.50 3.29 10.06
CA ASP A 330 -19.06 3.48 11.40
C ASP A 330 -20.57 3.73 11.38
N ARG A 331 -21.03 4.52 10.40
CA ARG A 331 -22.47 4.75 10.18
C ARG A 331 -23.21 3.49 9.72
N GLU A 332 -22.58 2.67 8.89
CA GLU A 332 -23.14 1.39 8.44
C GLU A 332 -23.25 0.39 9.61
N ILE A 333 -22.22 0.32 10.47
CA ILE A 333 -22.22 -0.53 11.67
C ILE A 333 -23.32 -0.08 12.64
N GLN A 334 -23.41 1.23 12.91
CA GLN A 334 -24.43 1.78 13.81
C GLN A 334 -25.85 1.51 13.28
N ALA A 335 -26.08 1.67 11.97
CA ALA A 335 -27.37 1.38 11.36
C ALA A 335 -27.74 -0.12 11.42
N ALA A 336 -26.76 -1.01 11.35
CA ALA A 336 -26.97 -2.45 11.49
C ALA A 336 -27.34 -2.83 12.94
N TRP A 337 -26.83 -2.12 13.94
CA TRP A 337 -27.16 -2.32 15.36
C TRP A 337 -28.50 -1.72 15.77
N ASP A 338 -28.91 -0.61 15.14
CA ASP A 338 -30.19 0.05 15.39
C ASP A 338 -31.37 -0.60 14.64
N SER A 339 -31.09 -1.60 13.78
CA SER A 339 -32.11 -2.38 13.06
C SER A 339 -32.68 -3.48 13.98
N PRO A 340 -34.02 -3.49 14.22
CA PRO A 340 -34.67 -4.29 15.26
C PRO A 340 -34.79 -5.79 14.98
#